data_AF-A0A7J8BUJ8-F1
#
_entry.id   AF-A0A7J8BUJ8-F1
#
_cell.length_a   1.000
_cell.length_b   1.000
_cell.length_c   1.000
_cell.angle_alpha   90.00
_cell.angle_beta   90.00
_cell.angle_gamma   90.00
#
_symmetry.space_group_name_H-M   'P 1'
#
loop_
_entity.id
_entity.type
_entity.pdbx_description
1 polymer ?
#
loop_
_entity_poly.entity_id
_entity_poly.type
_entity_poly.pdbx_seq_one_letter_code
_entity_poly.pdbx_strand_id
1 'polypeptide(L)'
;MSMAGPEAQQRLALSERVGPTATFSVGSTGIVVYDYQRLLIAYKPAPGTCCYIMKMAPENIPSLEALGRKFQNFQVKPAMPPSKLGQEEGSDTSSVSSRDLDFLGTTVSTLCGEVPLYHI
;
A
#
# COMPACT_ATOMS: atom_id res chain seq x y z
N MET A 1 -23.30 -8.52 -39.79
CA MET A 1 -23.04 -7.86 -38.49
C MET A 1 -22.71 -8.95 -37.49
N SER A 2 -21.45 -9.13 -37.10
CA SER A 2 -21.07 -10.17 -36.12
C SER A 2 -21.41 -9.69 -34.71
N MET A 3 -22.35 -10.36 -34.07
CA MET A 3 -22.54 -10.24 -32.62
C MET A 3 -21.39 -11.00 -31.96
N ALA A 4 -20.43 -10.27 -31.40
CA ALA A 4 -19.43 -10.88 -30.54
C ALA A 4 -20.16 -11.65 -29.44
N GLY A 5 -19.85 -12.94 -29.30
CA GLY A 5 -20.54 -13.83 -28.37
C GLY A 5 -20.32 -13.42 -26.90
N PRO A 6 -21.15 -13.93 -25.96
CA PRO A 6 -21.05 -13.63 -24.54
C PRO A 6 -19.63 -13.84 -23.97
N GLU A 7 -18.89 -14.81 -24.49
CA GLU A 7 -17.49 -15.07 -24.09
C GLU A 7 -16.53 -13.93 -24.45
N ALA A 8 -16.73 -13.27 -25.60
CA ALA A 8 -15.91 -12.12 -25.98
C ALA A 8 -16.19 -10.92 -25.07
N GLN A 9 -17.46 -10.72 -24.71
CA GLN A 9 -17.87 -9.70 -23.74
C GLN A 9 -17.36 -10.03 -22.32
N GLN A 10 -17.38 -11.30 -21.92
CA GLN A 10 -16.88 -11.75 -20.62
C GLN A 10 -15.36 -11.62 -20.52
N ARG A 11 -14.61 -11.92 -21.58
CA ARG A 11 -13.16 -11.71 -21.64
C ARG A 11 -12.78 -10.24 -21.62
N LEU A 12 -13.55 -9.38 -22.30
CA LEU A 12 -13.37 -7.92 -22.22
C LEU A 12 -13.66 -7.41 -20.80
N ALA A 13 -14.77 -7.84 -20.19
CA ALA A 13 -15.11 -7.51 -18.82
C ALA A 13 -14.07 -8.04 -17.81
N LEU A 14 -13.45 -9.19 -18.06
CA LEU A 14 -12.36 -9.72 -17.24
C LEU A 14 -11.05 -8.94 -17.44
N SER A 15 -10.78 -8.48 -18.68
CA SER A 15 -9.63 -7.62 -18.98
C SER A 15 -9.77 -6.22 -18.37
N GLU A 16 -11.00 -5.70 -18.26
CA GLU A 16 -11.32 -4.47 -17.52
C GLU A 16 -11.17 -4.63 -15.99
N ARG A 17 -11.13 -5.87 -15.48
CA ARG A 17 -11.05 -6.17 -14.03
C ARG A 17 -9.63 -6.26 -13.50
N VAL A 18 -8.59 -6.22 -14.34
CA VAL A 18 -7.22 -6.00 -13.85
C VAL A 18 -7.11 -4.51 -13.54
N GLY A 19 -7.66 -4.13 -12.39
CA GLY A 19 -7.56 -2.77 -11.88
C GLY A 19 -6.09 -2.35 -11.72
N PRO A 20 -5.79 -1.05 -11.72
CA PRO A 20 -4.43 -0.53 -11.55
C PRO A 20 -3.81 -0.93 -10.21
N THR A 21 -4.62 -1.42 -9.27
CA THR A 21 -4.20 -1.86 -7.95
C THR A 21 -4.64 -3.28 -7.62
N ALA A 22 -3.82 -4.02 -6.88
CA ALA A 22 -4.17 -5.31 -6.29
C ALA A 22 -3.96 -5.31 -4.77
N THR A 23 -4.92 -5.83 -4.03
CA THR A 23 -4.88 -5.86 -2.55
C THR A 23 -4.79 -7.29 -2.05
N PHE A 24 -3.89 -7.54 -1.12
CA PHE A 24 -3.66 -8.85 -0.50
C PHE A 24 -3.67 -8.74 1.01
N SER A 25 -4.23 -9.75 1.68
CA SER A 25 -4.04 -9.94 3.12
C SER A 25 -2.73 -10.67 3.37
N VAL A 26 -1.98 -10.23 4.40
CA VAL A 26 -0.70 -10.83 4.81
C VAL A 26 -0.74 -11.08 6.31
N GLY A 27 -0.56 -12.34 6.71
CA GLY A 27 -0.76 -12.75 8.09
C GLY A 27 -2.22 -12.61 8.52
N SER A 28 -2.46 -12.34 9.80
CA SER A 28 -3.82 -12.22 10.37
C SER A 28 -4.45 -10.84 10.21
N THR A 29 -3.64 -9.79 10.13
CA THR A 29 -4.10 -8.39 10.21
C THR A 29 -3.47 -7.46 9.17
N GLY A 30 -2.45 -7.95 8.45
CA GLY A 30 -1.71 -7.14 7.50
C GLY A 30 -2.43 -7.02 6.16
N ILE A 31 -2.32 -5.85 5.55
CA ILE A 31 -2.84 -5.58 4.22
C ILE A 31 -1.72 -4.98 3.36
N VAL A 32 -1.55 -5.51 2.16
CA VAL A 32 -0.65 -5.00 1.13
C VAL A 32 -1.46 -4.55 -0.07
N VAL A 33 -1.20 -3.34 -0.56
CA VAL A 33 -1.73 -2.82 -1.82
C VAL A 33 -0.56 -2.63 -2.77
N TYR A 34 -0.62 -3.30 -3.91
CA TYR A 34 0.20 -2.99 -5.08
C TYR A 34 -0.54 -1.96 -5.91
N ASP A 35 0.11 -0.84 -6.23
CA ASP A 35 -0.33 0.09 -7.25
C ASP A 35 0.63 0.03 -8.44
N TYR A 36 0.20 -0.68 -9.48
CA TYR A 36 0.99 -0.92 -10.69
C TYR A 36 1.05 0.32 -11.59
N GLN A 37 0.06 1.21 -11.50
CA GLN A 37 0.05 2.45 -12.28
C GLN A 37 1.07 3.45 -11.73
N ARG A 38 1.18 3.55 -10.41
CA ARG A 38 2.09 4.46 -9.71
C ARG A 38 3.43 3.81 -9.35
N LEU A 39 3.57 2.51 -9.61
CA LEU A 39 4.75 1.71 -9.30
C LEU A 39 5.14 1.82 -7.82
N LEU A 40 4.16 1.64 -6.92
CA LEU A 40 4.37 1.64 -5.47
C LEU A 40 3.62 0.51 -4.76
N ILE A 41 4.10 0.16 -3.58
CA ILE A 41 3.51 -0.84 -2.69
C ILE A 41 3.26 -0.18 -1.35
N ALA A 42 2.04 -0.30 -0.83
CA ALA A 42 1.69 0.10 0.52
C ALA A 42 1.48 -1.14 1.38
N TYR A 43 2.10 -1.18 2.56
CA TYR A 43 1.90 -2.24 3.54
C TYR A 43 1.49 -1.66 4.89
N LYS A 44 0.33 -2.10 5.40
CA LYS A 44 -0.16 -1.79 6.73
C LYS A 44 -0.18 -3.07 7.58
N PRO A 45 0.68 -3.20 8.60
CA PRO A 45 0.78 -4.44 9.37
C PRO A 45 -0.48 -4.77 10.17
N ALA A 46 -1.15 -3.75 10.71
CA ALA A 46 -2.38 -3.88 11.45
C ALA A 46 -3.18 -2.55 11.44
N PRO A 47 -4.50 -2.59 11.69
CA PRO A 47 -5.32 -1.39 11.84
C PRO A 47 -4.73 -0.40 12.88
N GLY A 48 -4.79 0.90 12.59
CA GLY A 48 -4.32 1.96 13.51
C GLY A 48 -2.81 2.06 13.76
N THR A 49 -1.97 1.30 13.04
CA THR A 49 -0.50 1.33 13.22
C THR A 49 0.19 2.36 12.32
N CYS A 50 0.92 1.91 11.30
CA CYS A 50 1.63 2.72 10.31
C CYS A 50 1.47 2.12 8.91
N CYS A 51 1.79 2.90 7.87
CA CYS A 51 1.85 2.43 6.50
C CYS A 51 3.26 2.56 5.94
N TYR A 52 3.79 1.47 5.41
CA TYR A 52 5.06 1.45 4.71
C TYR A 52 4.83 1.63 3.21
N ILE A 53 5.45 2.64 2.61
CA ILE A 53 5.37 2.94 1.18
C ILE A 53 6.70 2.60 0.53
N MET A 54 6.70 1.63 -0.38
CA MET A 54 7.89 1.17 -1.12
C MET A 54 7.71 1.45 -2.60
N LYS A 55 8.76 1.90 -3.28
CA LYS A 55 8.75 2.02 -4.75
C LYS A 55 9.01 0.68 -5.42
N MET A 56 8.41 0.47 -6.58
CA MET A 56 8.69 -0.66 -7.48
C MET A 56 9.42 -0.16 -8.72
N ALA A 57 10.27 -1.03 -9.26
CA ALA A 57 10.77 -0.87 -10.62
C ALA A 57 9.88 -1.70 -11.57
N PRO A 58 9.50 -1.19 -12.74
CA PRO A 58 8.62 -1.92 -13.67
C PRO A 58 9.24 -3.23 -14.16
N GLU A 59 10.57 -3.31 -14.23
CA GLU A 59 11.34 -4.51 -14.55
C GLU A 59 11.45 -5.52 -13.40
N ASN A 60 11.16 -5.10 -12.16
CA ASN A 60 11.34 -5.92 -10.96
C ASN A 60 10.25 -5.65 -9.92
N ILE A 61 9.02 -6.00 -10.28
CA ILE A 61 7.87 -5.98 -9.37
C ILE A 61 8.00 -7.17 -8.41
N PRO A 62 8.16 -6.96 -7.09
CA PRO A 62 8.39 -8.05 -6.15
C PRO A 62 7.12 -8.87 -5.95
N SER A 63 7.25 -10.19 -5.89
CA SER A 63 6.15 -11.08 -5.51
C SER A 63 5.72 -10.88 -4.05
N LEU A 64 4.49 -11.30 -3.71
CA LEU A 64 4.00 -11.24 -2.33
C LEU A 64 4.88 -12.04 -1.36
N GLU A 65 5.43 -13.17 -1.81
CA GLU A 65 6.36 -13.99 -1.02
C GLU A 65 7.70 -13.26 -0.76
N ALA A 66 8.24 -12.58 -1.76
CA ALA A 66 9.46 -11.78 -1.62
C ALA A 66 9.26 -10.62 -0.64
N LEU A 67 8.08 -9.99 -0.66
CA LEU A 67 7.69 -9.01 0.35
C LEU A 67 7.48 -9.62 1.73
N GLY A 68 6.87 -10.80 1.82
CA GLY A 68 6.65 -11.51 3.08
C GLY A 68 7.93 -11.69 3.89
N ARG A 69 9.04 -12.03 3.21
CA ARG A 69 10.37 -12.09 3.84
C ARG A 69 10.84 -10.73 4.36
N LYS A 70 10.58 -9.63 3.64
CA LYS A 70 10.89 -8.28 4.12
C LYS A 70 10.01 -7.88 5.32
N PHE A 71 8.73 -8.25 5.32
CA PHE A 71 7.79 -7.94 6.41
C PHE A 71 8.12 -8.61 7.73
N GLN A 72 8.69 -9.82 7.70
CA GLN A 72 9.21 -10.47 8.91
C GLN A 72 10.28 -9.60 9.59
N ASN A 73 11.14 -8.96 8.81
CA ASN A 73 12.18 -8.07 9.37
C ASN A 73 11.59 -6.78 9.96
N PHE A 74 10.49 -6.26 9.40
CA PHE A 74 9.80 -5.09 9.95
C PHE A 74 9.04 -5.39 11.24
N GLN A 75 8.52 -6.62 11.40
CA GLN A 75 7.84 -7.05 12.64
C GLN A 75 8.80 -7.21 13.83
N VAL A 76 10.09 -7.46 13.58
CA VAL A 76 11.12 -7.62 14.64
C VAL A 76 11.65 -6.28 15.18
N LYS A 77 11.25 -5.15 14.58
CA LYS A 77 11.43 -3.81 15.19
C LYS A 77 10.11 -3.34 15.80
N PRO A 78 9.80 -3.67 17.07
CA PRO A 78 8.76 -2.97 17.80
C PRO A 78 9.26 -1.56 18.09
N ALA A 79 8.90 -0.59 17.24
CA ALA A 79 8.88 0.80 17.68
C ALA A 79 7.61 0.97 18.54
N MET A 80 7.85 1.13 19.84
CA MET A 80 6.90 1.29 20.94
C MET A 80 5.75 2.29 20.67
N PRO A 81 4.56 2.14 21.29
CA PRO A 81 3.35 2.93 20.98
C PRO A 81 3.14 4.11 21.99
N PRO A 82 2.01 4.85 21.92
CA PRO A 82 1.97 6.31 21.86
C PRO A 82 2.15 7.00 23.22
N SER A 83 2.95 8.07 23.26
CA SER A 83 2.96 9.00 24.41
C SER A 83 2.28 10.30 23.99
N LYS A 84 1.05 10.51 24.47
CA LYS A 84 0.54 11.88 24.67
C LYS A 84 1.33 12.48 25.84
N LEU A 85 1.64 13.77 25.69
CA LEU A 85 2.07 14.76 26.69
C LEU A 85 3.56 15.13 26.65
N GLY A 86 3.84 16.36 26.21
CA GLY A 86 5.15 17.01 26.37
C GLY A 86 5.53 17.87 25.19
N GLN A 87 5.64 19.17 25.43
CA GLN A 87 5.92 20.26 24.50
C GLN A 87 7.45 20.46 24.34
N GLU A 88 7.87 20.92 23.14
CA GLU A 88 9.22 21.41 22.72
C GLU A 88 10.33 20.32 22.60
N GLU A 89 11.27 20.27 21.64
CA GLU A 89 11.74 21.13 20.55
C GLU A 89 12.64 20.23 19.66
N GLY A 90 12.64 20.43 18.33
CA GLY A 90 13.79 20.09 17.49
C GLY A 90 13.82 18.72 16.80
N SER A 91 13.70 18.77 15.47
CA SER A 91 14.21 17.84 14.45
C SER A 91 13.13 17.12 13.62
N ASP A 92 12.64 17.83 12.59
CA ASP A 92 12.19 17.34 11.29
C ASP A 92 11.39 16.03 11.26
N THR A 93 10.35 15.92 12.09
CA THR A 93 9.22 15.05 11.75
C THR A 93 8.35 15.79 10.76
N SER A 94 8.64 15.65 9.46
CA SER A 94 7.74 16.08 8.39
C SER A 94 6.37 15.47 8.64
N SER A 95 5.47 16.27 9.20
CA SER A 95 4.03 16.04 9.16
C SER A 95 3.65 16.11 7.69
N VAL A 96 3.65 14.95 7.02
CA VAL A 96 3.28 14.81 5.63
C VAL A 96 1.83 15.25 5.51
N SER A 97 1.63 16.43 4.94
CA SER A 97 0.31 17.04 4.78
C SER A 97 -0.56 16.18 3.85
N SER A 98 -1.89 16.28 4.01
CA SER A 98 -2.89 15.62 3.17
C SER A 98 -2.65 15.71 1.64
N ARG A 99 -1.81 16.65 1.16
CA ARG A 99 -1.43 16.80 -0.26
C ARG A 99 -0.53 15.69 -0.80
N ASP A 100 0.23 14.98 0.04
CA ASP A 100 1.07 13.86 -0.42
C ASP A 100 0.27 12.56 -0.60
N LEU A 101 -0.92 12.45 0.00
CA LEU A 101 -1.84 11.32 -0.20
C LEU A 101 -2.44 11.31 -1.63
N ASP A 102 -2.60 12.47 -2.26
CA ASP A 102 -3.08 12.57 -3.64
C ASP A 102 -2.14 11.89 -4.65
N PHE A 103 -0.84 11.78 -4.31
CA PHE A 103 0.16 11.07 -5.10
C PHE A 103 0.14 9.55 -4.90
N LEU A 104 -0.42 9.05 -3.80
CA LEU A 104 -0.44 7.62 -3.49
C LEU A 104 -1.57 6.85 -4.20
N GLY A 105 -2.60 7.55 -4.66
CA GLY A 105 -3.77 6.95 -5.28
C GLY A 105 -4.85 6.56 -4.26
N THR A 106 -6.09 6.43 -4.72
CA THR A 106 -7.28 6.29 -3.86
C THR A 106 -7.24 5.06 -2.97
N THR A 107 -6.80 3.91 -3.50
CA THR A 107 -6.70 2.66 -2.74
C THR A 107 -5.68 2.77 -1.60
N VAL A 108 -4.52 3.38 -1.85
CA VAL A 108 -3.48 3.56 -0.84
C VAL A 108 -3.88 4.61 0.18
N SER A 109 -4.50 5.72 -0.23
CA SER A 109 -5.04 6.72 0.69
C SER A 109 -6.13 6.14 1.58
N THR A 110 -6.96 5.23 1.07
CA THR A 110 -7.96 4.50 1.87
C THR A 110 -7.29 3.60 2.91
N LEU A 111 -6.19 2.93 2.56
CA LEU A 111 -5.46 2.07 3.48
C LEU A 111 -4.71 2.87 4.57
N CYS A 112 -4.06 3.96 4.17
CA CYS A 112 -3.02 4.63 4.95
C CYS A 112 -3.41 6.02 5.51
N GLY A 113 -4.56 6.59 5.13
CA GLY A 113 -4.86 8.01 5.34
C GLY A 113 -4.92 8.52 6.79
N GLU A 114 -5.11 7.63 7.77
CA GLU A 114 -5.21 7.97 9.20
C GLU A 114 -3.99 7.53 10.02
N VAL A 115 -2.92 7.06 9.37
CA VAL A 115 -1.74 6.52 10.04
C VAL A 115 -0.44 7.15 9.52
N PRO A 116 0.63 7.17 10.32
CA PRO A 116 1.94 7.63 9.85
C PRO A 116 2.43 6.85 8.63
N LEU A 117 3.07 7.55 7.70
CA LEU A 117 3.67 6.99 6.50
C LEU A 117 5.18 6.87 6.66
N TYR A 118 5.74 5.73 6.29
CA TYR A 118 7.18 5.49 6.24
C TYR A 118 7.59 5.06 4.83
N HIS A 119 8.40 5.88 4.17
CA HIS A 119 8.95 5.55 2.85
C HIS A 119 10.24 4.74 3.00
N ILE A 120 10.36 3.62 2.29
CA ILE A 120 11.49 2.68 2.36
C ILE A 120 11.97 2.30 0.97
#